data_AF-A0A931V6C0-F1
#
_entry.id   AF-A0A931V6C0-F1
#
_cell.length_a   1.000
_cell.length_b   1.000
_cell.length_c   1.000
_cell.angle_alpha   90.00
_cell.angle_beta   90.00
_cell.angle_gamma   90.00
#
_symmetry.space_group_name_H-M   'P 1'
#
loop_
_entity.id
_entity.type
_entity.pdbx_description
1 polymer ?
#
loop_
_entity_poly.entity_id
_entity_poly.type
_entity_poly.pdbx_seq_one_letter_code
_entity_poly.pdbx_strand_id
1 'polypeptide(L)'
;MRRLLFAAALLFGCLPVDTRPPPAEVLVTLRGAPSTIDGVTTADGWAIRFDRVVVTVGGSDLEGDGCDEYADAGYFRILDGRVAAPQKVGLMFGLGDCTFEMRARNPEFDTLLGQGVTEEDKTRMRTPGSDPFESNVGITFVVRGSAERAGVRKTFDWSFRNNRVSYDGCVIDGQKTFALSQNAPTTIDLQVHAEALFHDRLDPDEATVRFDPIAAADDGDGVVTLEELTEVPLADAAVTFDVDAETKDWKTLGDFVYRGLFPRIVRPGDRGTCTMATTRRGGGPMH
;
A
#
# COMPACT_ATOMS: atom_id res chain seq x y z
N MET A 1 -77.56 18.20 -9.07
CA MET A 1 -76.48 17.18 -9.20
C MET A 1 -75.24 17.69 -8.47
N ARG A 2 -74.94 17.13 -7.30
CA ARG A 2 -73.80 17.50 -6.43
C ARG A 2 -72.52 16.85 -6.98
N ARG A 3 -71.51 17.65 -7.33
CA ARG A 3 -70.15 17.15 -7.61
C ARG A 3 -69.39 17.05 -6.28
N LEU A 4 -68.94 15.85 -5.94
CA LEU A 4 -68.03 15.59 -4.83
C LEU A 4 -66.63 16.11 -5.17
N LEU A 5 -66.09 16.98 -4.31
CA LEU A 5 -64.66 17.28 -4.26
C LEU A 5 -63.97 16.18 -3.43
N PHE A 6 -63.09 15.41 -4.05
CA PHE A 6 -62.13 14.57 -3.36
C PHE A 6 -60.93 15.41 -2.93
N ALA A 7 -60.76 15.62 -1.63
CA ALA A 7 -59.55 16.18 -1.06
C ALA A 7 -58.52 15.05 -0.92
N ALA A 8 -57.46 15.10 -1.72
CA ALA A 8 -56.29 14.24 -1.55
C ALA A 8 -55.44 14.78 -0.39
N ALA A 9 -55.46 14.08 0.75
CA ALA A 9 -54.56 14.35 1.86
C ALA A 9 -53.17 13.78 1.53
N LEU A 10 -52.22 14.66 1.22
CA LEU A 10 -50.80 14.33 1.16
C LEU A 10 -50.30 14.07 2.59
N LEU A 11 -50.21 12.80 2.97
CA LEU A 11 -49.50 12.38 4.17
C LEU A 11 -48.00 12.60 3.96
N PHE A 12 -47.47 13.72 4.48
CA PHE A 12 -46.04 13.90 4.70
C PHE A 12 -45.61 12.96 5.84
N GLY A 13 -45.26 11.72 5.50
CA GLY A 13 -44.54 10.84 6.42
C GLY A 13 -43.12 11.38 6.61
N CYS A 14 -42.88 12.09 7.73
CA CYS A 14 -41.51 12.33 8.18
C CYS A 14 -40.86 10.96 8.41
N LEU A 15 -39.76 10.68 7.70
CA LEU A 15 -38.92 9.54 8.01
C LEU A 15 -38.52 9.62 9.49
N PRO A 16 -38.50 8.49 10.23
CA PRO A 16 -38.05 8.48 11.61
C PRO A 16 -36.65 9.10 11.70
N VAL A 17 -36.46 9.97 12.68
CA VAL A 17 -35.16 10.59 12.97
C VAL A 17 -34.14 9.50 13.25
N ASP A 18 -32.95 9.59 12.66
CA ASP A 18 -31.85 8.67 12.95
C ASP A 18 -31.48 8.80 14.43
N THR A 19 -31.83 7.79 15.24
CA THR A 19 -31.56 7.78 16.68
C THR A 19 -30.20 7.17 17.02
N ARG A 20 -29.40 6.80 16.00
CA ARG A 20 -28.06 6.28 16.24
C ARG A 20 -27.17 7.38 16.82
N PRO A 21 -26.23 7.01 17.71
CA PRO A 21 -25.25 7.98 18.20
C PRO A 21 -24.42 8.54 17.03
N PRO A 22 -23.98 9.82 17.11
CA PRO A 22 -23.07 10.36 16.12
C PRO A 22 -21.76 9.54 16.08
N PRO A 23 -21.28 9.14 14.91
CA PRO A 23 -20.08 8.31 14.82
C PRO A 23 -18.80 9.09 15.14
N ALA A 24 -17.70 8.37 15.37
CA ALA A 24 -16.36 8.92 15.26
C ALA A 24 -16.00 9.12 13.78
N GLU A 25 -15.10 10.07 13.50
CA GLU A 25 -14.54 10.27 12.16
C GLU A 25 -13.12 9.70 12.13
N VAL A 26 -12.82 8.83 11.14
CA VAL A 26 -11.47 8.29 10.95
C VAL A 26 -10.93 8.73 9.59
N LEU A 27 -10.00 9.69 9.61
CA LEU A 27 -9.28 10.13 8.43
C LEU A 27 -8.05 9.26 8.21
N VAL A 28 -7.93 8.66 7.03
CA VAL A 28 -6.72 7.94 6.63
C VAL A 28 -5.91 8.84 5.72
N THR A 29 -4.63 9.05 6.05
CA THR A 29 -3.68 9.82 5.23
C THR A 29 -2.52 8.97 4.78
N LEU A 30 -1.81 9.41 3.73
CA LEU A 30 -0.55 8.83 3.29
C LEU A 30 0.45 9.94 2.94
N ARG A 31 1.70 9.74 3.34
CA ARG A 31 2.85 10.58 2.96
C ARG A 31 4.10 9.74 2.72
N GLY A 32 5.13 10.36 2.17
CA GLY A 32 6.45 9.74 2.08
C GLY A 32 7.18 9.68 3.42
N ALA A 33 7.87 8.57 3.68
CA ALA A 33 8.86 8.51 4.75
C ALA A 33 10.08 9.41 4.40
N PRO A 34 10.83 9.93 5.38
CA PRO A 34 12.00 10.78 5.12
C PRO A 34 13.01 10.14 4.17
N SER A 35 13.29 8.84 4.33
CA SER A 35 14.13 8.01 3.45
C SER A 35 13.63 7.92 2.00
N THR A 36 12.32 8.00 1.77
CA THR A 36 11.72 8.01 0.43
C THR A 36 11.81 9.40 -0.21
N ILE A 37 11.71 10.46 0.58
CA ILE A 37 11.76 11.85 0.12
C ILE A 37 13.21 12.28 -0.14
N ASP A 38 14.07 12.06 0.85
CA ASP A 38 15.45 12.53 0.91
C ASP A 38 16.46 11.46 0.44
N GLY A 39 16.01 10.23 0.17
CA GLY A 39 16.89 9.10 -0.15
C GLY A 39 17.54 8.48 1.08
N VAL A 40 18.37 7.47 0.85
CA VAL A 40 19.00 6.68 1.92
C VAL A 40 20.44 6.30 1.55
N THR A 41 21.32 6.26 2.54
CA THR A 41 22.64 5.64 2.39
C THR A 41 22.59 4.23 2.94
N THR A 42 22.97 3.25 2.13
CA THR A 42 22.96 1.84 2.49
C THR A 42 24.19 1.47 3.31
N ALA A 43 24.12 0.34 4.02
CA ALA A 43 25.24 -0.14 4.84
C ALA A 43 26.47 -0.54 4.02
N ASP A 44 26.28 -0.88 2.73
CA ASP A 44 27.34 -1.16 1.76
C ASP A 44 27.79 0.09 0.96
N GLY A 45 27.35 1.28 1.38
CA GLY A 45 27.91 2.56 0.94
C GLY A 45 27.31 3.14 -0.33
N TRP A 46 26.17 2.65 -0.80
CA TRP A 46 25.42 3.25 -1.89
C TRP A 46 24.54 4.39 -1.40
N ALA A 47 24.44 5.46 -2.18
CA ALA A 47 23.46 6.52 -1.99
C ALA A 47 22.28 6.30 -2.94
N ILE A 48 21.12 5.92 -2.40
CA ILE A 48 19.88 5.70 -3.16
C ILE A 48 19.06 6.99 -3.18
N ARG A 49 18.53 7.34 -4.34
CA ARG A 49 17.60 8.43 -4.57
C ARG A 49 16.40 7.92 -5.35
N PHE A 50 15.21 8.36 -4.95
CA PHE A 50 13.96 8.04 -5.63
C PHE A 50 13.54 9.20 -6.53
N ASP A 51 13.26 8.89 -7.79
CA ASP A 51 12.75 9.85 -8.77
C ASP A 51 11.22 9.75 -8.89
N ARG A 52 10.67 8.55 -8.72
CA ARG A 52 9.22 8.31 -8.78
C ARG A 52 8.83 7.22 -7.79
N VAL A 53 7.81 7.48 -6.99
CA VAL A 53 7.21 6.49 -6.09
C VAL A 53 5.72 6.68 -6.16
N VAL A 54 5.00 5.82 -6.88
CA VAL A 54 3.55 5.95 -7.06
C VAL A 54 2.87 4.69 -6.60
N VAL A 55 1.83 4.84 -5.79
CA VAL A 55 1.05 3.73 -5.25
C VAL A 55 -0.43 3.97 -5.43
N THR A 56 -1.17 2.90 -5.71
CA THR A 56 -2.63 2.91 -5.60
C THR A 56 -3.06 2.25 -4.29
N VAL A 57 -3.63 3.03 -3.38
CA VAL A 57 -4.11 2.59 -2.06
C VAL A 57 -5.55 3.01 -1.82
N GLY A 58 -6.28 2.28 -0.98
CA GLY A 58 -7.64 2.61 -0.59
C GLY A 58 -8.38 1.38 -0.11
N GLY A 59 -9.70 1.38 -0.30
CA GLY A 59 -10.57 0.30 0.20
C GLY A 59 -10.40 0.10 1.69
N SER A 60 -10.26 1.21 2.43
CA SER A 60 -10.04 1.25 3.86
C SER A 60 -11.34 0.89 4.60
N ASP A 61 -11.19 0.10 5.65
CA ASP A 61 -12.31 -0.48 6.38
C ASP A 61 -12.07 -0.48 7.90
N LEU A 62 -13.16 -0.50 8.66
CA LEU A 62 -13.18 -0.66 10.11
C LEU A 62 -13.90 -1.96 10.46
N GLU A 63 -13.18 -2.90 11.08
CA GLU A 63 -13.70 -4.22 11.41
C GLU A 63 -13.66 -4.51 12.93
N GLY A 64 -14.21 -5.66 13.33
CA GLY A 64 -14.12 -6.21 14.69
C GLY A 64 -15.47 -6.37 15.37
N ASP A 65 -15.58 -7.38 16.25
CA ASP A 65 -16.85 -7.72 16.93
C ASP A 65 -17.43 -6.59 17.79
N GLY A 66 -16.59 -5.64 18.22
CA GLY A 66 -16.97 -4.46 18.99
C GLY A 66 -17.10 -3.18 18.16
N CYS A 67 -17.00 -3.28 16.83
CA CYS A 67 -17.02 -2.15 15.93
C CYS A 67 -18.42 -1.96 15.32
N ASP A 68 -19.03 -0.82 15.60
CA ASP A 68 -20.22 -0.34 14.89
C ASP A 68 -19.77 0.51 13.71
N GLU A 69 -19.64 -0.09 12.53
CA GLU A 69 -19.29 0.61 11.29
C GLU A 69 -20.49 1.42 10.76
N TYR A 70 -20.26 2.69 10.41
CA TYR A 70 -21.28 3.58 9.84
C TYR A 70 -21.08 3.79 8.34
N ALA A 71 -19.82 3.89 7.90
CA ALA A 71 -19.45 3.99 6.50
C ALA A 71 -17.96 3.70 6.28
N ASP A 72 -17.67 2.91 5.25
CA ASP A 72 -16.33 2.63 4.74
C ASP A 72 -15.81 3.70 3.76
N ALA A 73 -14.54 3.52 3.36
CA ALA A 73 -13.93 4.22 2.24
C ALA A 73 -13.53 3.24 1.13
N GLY A 74 -14.52 2.61 0.48
CA GLY A 74 -14.36 1.63 -0.60
C GLY A 74 -13.68 2.15 -1.89
N TYR A 75 -13.37 3.44 -1.98
CA TYR A 75 -12.68 4.03 -3.14
C TYR A 75 -11.15 3.94 -3.01
N PHE A 76 -10.47 4.11 -4.15
CA PHE A 76 -9.00 4.10 -4.23
C PHE A 76 -8.46 5.44 -4.70
N ARG A 77 -7.18 5.68 -4.39
CA ARG A 77 -6.42 6.83 -4.84
C ARG A 77 -5.05 6.42 -5.35
N ILE A 78 -4.59 7.08 -6.39
CA ILE A 78 -3.20 7.01 -6.83
C ILE A 78 -2.45 8.17 -6.20
N LEU A 79 -1.46 7.89 -5.38
CA LEU A 79 -0.71 8.88 -4.59
C LEU A 79 0.77 8.82 -4.92
N ASP A 80 1.42 9.99 -4.96
CA ASP A 80 2.88 10.08 -5.03
C ASP A 80 3.46 9.96 -3.61
N GLY A 81 4.18 8.86 -3.36
CA GLY A 81 4.84 8.55 -2.11
C GLY A 81 6.06 9.42 -1.82
N ARG A 82 6.44 10.36 -2.69
CA ARG A 82 7.47 11.36 -2.42
C ARG A 82 6.92 12.67 -1.84
N VAL A 83 5.59 12.79 -1.73
CA VAL A 83 4.97 13.98 -1.15
C VAL A 83 5.06 13.90 0.38
N ALA A 84 5.74 14.88 0.99
CA ALA A 84 5.93 14.96 2.44
C ALA A 84 4.64 15.30 3.21
N ALA A 85 3.76 16.08 2.59
CA ALA A 85 2.50 16.48 3.19
C ALA A 85 1.50 15.29 3.20
N PRO A 86 0.74 15.10 4.29
CA PRO A 86 -0.32 14.09 4.33
C PRO A 86 -1.35 14.29 3.21
N GLN A 87 -1.59 13.22 2.44
CA GLN A 87 -2.62 13.17 1.40
C GLN A 87 -3.77 12.28 1.87
N LYS A 88 -5.01 12.71 1.69
CA LYS A 88 -6.18 11.88 2.04
C LYS A 88 -6.16 10.59 1.24
N VAL A 89 -6.30 9.45 1.92
CA VAL A 89 -6.58 8.12 1.36
C VAL A 89 -8.08 7.84 1.42
N GLY A 90 -8.64 7.88 2.62
CA GLY A 90 -10.01 7.52 2.92
C GLY A 90 -10.60 8.36 4.06
N LEU A 91 -11.93 8.28 4.22
CA LEU A 91 -12.64 8.83 5.37
C LEU A 91 -13.71 7.82 5.74
N MET A 92 -13.63 7.31 6.96
CA MET A 92 -14.54 6.28 7.49
C MET A 92 -15.23 6.81 8.74
N PHE A 93 -16.32 6.16 9.12
CA PHE A 93 -17.08 6.50 10.31
C PHE A 93 -17.41 5.24 11.08
N GLY A 94 -17.18 5.25 12.40
CA GLY A 94 -17.42 4.09 13.25
C GLY A 94 -17.48 4.43 14.73
N LEU A 95 -17.88 3.48 15.56
CA LEU A 95 -17.89 3.56 17.02
C LEU A 95 -17.47 2.23 17.64
N GLY A 96 -17.00 2.28 18.88
CA GLY A 96 -16.61 1.09 19.63
C GLY A 96 -15.18 0.68 19.38
N ASP A 97 -14.89 -0.60 19.55
CA ASP A 97 -13.54 -1.16 19.48
C ASP A 97 -13.28 -1.72 18.08
N CYS A 98 -12.61 -0.94 17.24
CA CYS A 98 -12.40 -1.24 15.83
C CYS A 98 -10.95 -1.62 15.51
N THR A 99 -10.76 -2.46 14.50
CA THR A 99 -9.49 -2.73 13.82
C THR A 99 -9.49 -2.08 12.44
N PHE A 100 -8.31 -1.88 11.86
CA PHE A 100 -8.16 -1.23 10.55
C PHE A 100 -7.67 -2.23 9.49
N GLU A 101 -8.35 -2.25 8.33
CA GLU A 101 -7.87 -2.86 7.08
C GLU A 101 -7.67 -1.78 6.01
N MET A 102 -6.72 -1.99 5.11
CA MET A 102 -6.67 -1.31 3.82
C MET A 102 -6.13 -2.21 2.71
N ARG A 103 -6.20 -1.74 1.47
CA ARG A 103 -5.79 -2.49 0.29
C ARG A 103 -4.92 -1.64 -0.63
N ALA A 104 -3.99 -2.30 -1.33
CA ALA A 104 -3.33 -1.76 -2.51
C ALA A 104 -3.62 -2.68 -3.70
N ARG A 105 -4.00 -2.10 -4.83
CA ARG A 105 -4.29 -2.81 -6.08
C ARG A 105 -4.15 -1.87 -7.26
N ASN A 106 -4.10 -2.41 -8.47
CA ASN A 106 -4.09 -1.56 -9.66
C ASN A 106 -5.35 -0.66 -9.73
N PRO A 107 -5.26 0.54 -10.32
CA PRO A 107 -6.36 1.49 -10.32
C PRO A 107 -7.57 1.02 -11.15
N GLU A 108 -8.72 1.62 -10.89
CA GLU A 108 -9.96 1.55 -11.66
C GLU A 108 -10.24 2.89 -12.39
N PHE A 109 -11.31 2.93 -13.20
CA PHE A 109 -11.67 4.13 -13.98
C PHE A 109 -11.98 5.35 -13.11
N ASP A 110 -12.53 5.13 -11.92
CA ASP A 110 -12.96 6.15 -10.97
C ASP A 110 -11.91 6.46 -9.89
N THR A 111 -10.76 5.76 -9.88
CA THR A 111 -9.69 6.01 -8.91
C THR A 111 -9.24 7.47 -8.98
N LEU A 112 -9.19 8.14 -7.83
CA LEU A 112 -8.87 9.56 -7.75
C LEU A 112 -7.35 9.77 -7.76
N LEU A 113 -6.91 10.93 -8.23
CA LEU A 113 -5.49 11.31 -8.26
C LEU A 113 -5.12 12.15 -7.05
N GLY A 114 -3.99 11.83 -6.42
CA GLY A 114 -3.32 12.64 -5.41
C GLY A 114 -2.44 13.72 -6.02
N GLN A 115 -1.71 14.42 -5.16
CA GLN A 115 -0.74 15.41 -5.57
C GLN A 115 0.40 14.75 -6.35
N GLY A 116 0.84 15.39 -7.45
CA GLY A 116 1.98 14.91 -8.25
C GLY A 116 1.68 13.70 -9.15
N VAL A 117 0.42 13.24 -9.19
CA VAL A 117 -0.01 12.13 -10.06
C VAL A 117 -0.86 12.66 -11.21
N THR A 118 -0.67 12.09 -12.40
CA THR A 118 -1.32 12.48 -13.65
C THR A 118 -2.27 11.41 -14.18
N GLU A 119 -3.12 11.78 -15.15
CA GLU A 119 -3.95 10.81 -15.87
C GLU A 119 -3.12 9.84 -16.72
N GLU A 120 -1.90 10.21 -17.12
CA GLU A 120 -0.96 9.31 -17.78
C GLU A 120 -0.50 8.20 -16.82
N ASP A 121 -0.17 8.54 -15.56
CA ASP A 121 0.15 7.55 -14.54
C ASP A 121 -1.02 6.59 -14.32
N LYS A 122 -2.24 7.13 -14.19
CA LYS A 122 -3.45 6.31 -14.07
C LYS A 122 -3.61 5.39 -15.27
N THR A 123 -3.44 5.90 -16.48
CA THR A 123 -3.57 5.10 -17.71
C THR A 123 -2.53 3.99 -17.75
N ARG A 124 -1.25 4.31 -17.46
CA ARG A 124 -0.16 3.33 -17.37
C ARG A 124 -0.43 2.27 -16.33
N MET A 125 -0.78 2.66 -15.10
CA MET A 125 -1.00 1.72 -13.99
C MET A 125 -2.23 0.85 -14.19
N ARG A 126 -3.24 1.34 -14.90
CA ARG A 126 -4.44 0.55 -15.23
C ARG A 126 -4.23 -0.41 -16.39
N THR A 127 -3.29 -0.12 -17.28
CA THR A 127 -3.07 -0.90 -18.49
C THR A 127 -2.52 -2.27 -18.10
N PRO A 128 -3.24 -3.37 -18.39
CA PRO A 128 -2.76 -4.71 -18.12
C PRO A 128 -1.46 -4.98 -18.88
N GLY A 129 -0.54 -5.67 -18.21
CA GLY A 129 0.72 -6.12 -18.78
C GLY A 129 1.24 -7.29 -17.97
N SER A 130 2.48 -7.68 -18.26
CA SER A 130 3.14 -8.78 -17.56
C SER A 130 4.52 -8.33 -17.07
N ASP A 131 5.00 -9.03 -16.06
CA ASP A 131 6.37 -9.04 -15.56
C ASP A 131 6.71 -10.52 -15.19
N PRO A 132 7.89 -10.82 -14.63
CA PRO A 132 8.25 -12.20 -14.28
C PRO A 132 7.33 -12.88 -13.25
N PHE A 133 6.50 -12.11 -12.52
CA PHE A 133 5.73 -12.58 -11.38
C PHE A 133 4.22 -12.63 -11.63
N GLU A 134 3.70 -11.71 -12.42
CA GLU A 134 2.28 -11.59 -12.75
C GLU A 134 2.05 -11.37 -14.25
N SER A 135 0.90 -11.86 -14.74
CA SER A 135 0.54 -11.77 -16.16
C SER A 135 -0.84 -11.16 -16.36
N ASN A 136 -0.96 -10.25 -17.31
CA ASN A 136 -2.20 -9.55 -17.65
C ASN A 136 -2.86 -8.84 -16.43
N VAL A 137 -2.04 -8.18 -15.61
CA VAL A 137 -2.47 -7.39 -14.43
C VAL A 137 -1.99 -5.95 -14.57
N GLY A 138 -2.73 -4.98 -14.04
CA GLY A 138 -2.26 -3.59 -13.93
C GLY A 138 -1.13 -3.43 -12.90
N ILE A 139 -0.57 -2.23 -12.80
CA ILE A 139 0.50 -1.90 -11.85
C ILE A 139 -0.13 -1.34 -10.57
N THR A 140 0.29 -1.86 -9.43
CA THR A 140 -0.12 -1.39 -8.10
C THR A 140 0.86 -0.36 -7.55
N PHE A 141 2.14 -0.52 -7.88
CA PHE A 141 3.22 0.33 -7.40
C PHE A 141 4.28 0.56 -8.47
N VAL A 142 4.77 1.79 -8.59
CA VAL A 142 5.87 2.17 -9.49
C VAL A 142 6.98 2.78 -8.65
N VAL A 143 8.20 2.28 -8.81
CA VAL A 143 9.41 2.84 -8.19
C VAL A 143 10.46 3.09 -9.26
N ARG A 144 10.91 4.34 -9.36
CA ARG A 144 12.06 4.71 -10.18
C ARG A 144 13.08 5.42 -9.32
N GLY A 145 14.35 5.14 -9.55
CA GLY A 145 15.42 5.84 -8.88
C GLY A 145 16.80 5.44 -9.39
N SER A 146 17.79 5.81 -8.59
CA SER A 146 19.20 5.48 -8.84
C SER A 146 19.95 5.24 -7.54
N ALA A 147 21.00 4.44 -7.62
CA ALA A 147 21.98 4.26 -6.57
C ALA A 147 23.37 4.61 -7.08
N GLU A 148 24.17 5.30 -6.27
CA GLU A 148 25.56 5.64 -6.61
C GLU A 148 26.55 5.21 -5.53
N ARG A 149 27.70 4.66 -5.94
CA ARG A 149 28.84 4.36 -5.06
C ARG A 149 30.15 4.50 -5.81
N ALA A 150 31.07 5.30 -5.29
CA ALA A 150 32.43 5.45 -5.83
C ALA A 150 32.50 5.71 -7.36
N GLY A 151 31.56 6.51 -7.88
CA GLY A 151 31.48 6.85 -9.31
C GLY A 151 30.75 5.82 -10.18
N VAL A 152 30.34 4.67 -9.63
CA VAL A 152 29.41 3.75 -10.29
C VAL A 152 27.98 4.19 -10.00
N ARG A 153 27.17 4.32 -11.05
CA ARG A 153 25.74 4.60 -10.95
C ARG A 153 24.95 3.43 -11.53
N LYS A 154 23.92 3.01 -10.79
CA LYS A 154 22.88 2.07 -11.23
C LYS A 154 21.53 2.77 -11.19
N THR A 155 20.65 2.43 -12.11
CA THR A 155 19.27 2.93 -12.13
C THR A 155 18.29 1.79 -12.01
N PHE A 156 17.06 2.09 -11.61
CA PHE A 156 15.98 1.11 -11.55
C PHE A 156 14.64 1.78 -11.91
N ASP A 157 13.78 1.07 -12.62
CA ASP A 157 12.38 1.42 -12.92
C ASP A 157 11.54 0.15 -12.78
N TRP A 158 11.03 -0.08 -11.58
CA TRP A 158 10.26 -1.26 -11.25
C TRP A 158 8.78 -0.94 -11.20
N SER A 159 7.99 -1.79 -11.84
CA SER A 159 6.53 -1.76 -11.80
C SER A 159 6.04 -3.05 -11.17
N PHE A 160 5.47 -2.96 -9.98
CA PHE A 160 4.94 -4.12 -9.26
C PHE A 160 3.48 -4.31 -9.64
N ARG A 161 3.20 -5.38 -10.38
CA ARG A 161 1.84 -5.80 -10.73
C ARG A 161 1.31 -6.74 -9.65
N ASN A 162 0.27 -6.33 -8.94
CA ASN A 162 -0.36 -7.24 -7.99
C ASN A 162 -1.85 -6.94 -7.94
N ASN A 163 -2.68 -7.94 -8.19
CA ASN A 163 -4.12 -7.73 -8.25
C ASN A 163 -4.71 -7.25 -6.92
N ARG A 164 -4.11 -7.64 -5.78
CA ARG A 164 -4.48 -7.18 -4.45
C ARG A 164 -3.41 -7.52 -3.41
N VAL A 165 -2.93 -6.50 -2.71
CA VAL A 165 -2.27 -6.59 -1.41
C VAL A 165 -3.28 -6.14 -0.36
N SER A 166 -3.65 -7.02 0.57
CA SER A 166 -4.42 -6.66 1.76
C SER A 166 -3.46 -6.34 2.91
N TYR A 167 -3.83 -5.34 3.70
CA TYR A 167 -3.16 -4.95 4.94
C TYR A 167 -4.18 -5.11 6.06
N ASP A 168 -4.12 -6.24 6.73
CA ASP A 168 -5.08 -6.68 7.74
C ASP A 168 -4.47 -6.63 9.13
N GLY A 169 -5.32 -6.56 10.17
CA GLY A 169 -4.89 -6.68 11.55
C GLY A 169 -3.81 -5.67 11.96
N CYS A 170 -3.86 -4.47 11.40
CA CYS A 170 -2.84 -3.45 11.59
C CYS A 170 -2.67 -3.06 13.06
N VAL A 171 -1.42 -2.97 13.51
CA VAL A 171 -1.01 -2.41 14.80
C VAL A 171 -0.57 -0.97 14.55
N ILE A 172 -1.28 -0.02 15.13
CA ILE A 172 -1.05 1.42 14.99
C ILE A 172 -0.73 1.96 16.39
N ASP A 173 0.41 2.63 16.55
CA ASP A 173 0.89 3.11 17.85
C ASP A 173 0.91 2.04 18.96
N GLY A 174 1.23 0.79 18.57
CA GLY A 174 1.27 -0.37 19.47
C GLY A 174 -0.10 -0.97 19.80
N GLN A 175 -1.18 -0.51 19.15
CA GLN A 175 -2.54 -0.99 19.37
C GLN A 175 -3.11 -1.63 18.11
N LYS A 176 -3.59 -2.86 18.22
CA LYS A 176 -4.31 -3.55 17.14
C LYS A 176 -5.76 -3.07 17.00
N THR A 177 -6.35 -2.69 18.13
CA THR A 177 -7.74 -2.25 18.26
C THR A 177 -7.73 -0.85 18.86
N PHE A 178 -8.51 0.07 18.29
CA PHE A 178 -8.62 1.44 18.76
C PHE A 178 -10.07 1.76 19.09
N ALA A 179 -10.25 2.45 20.22
CA ALA A 179 -11.57 2.83 20.73
C ALA A 179 -12.06 4.11 20.04
N LEU A 180 -13.11 4.00 19.24
CA LEU A 180 -13.78 5.09 18.55
C LEU A 180 -14.94 5.63 19.38
N SER A 181 -14.82 6.90 19.80
CA SER A 181 -15.81 7.60 20.61
C SER A 181 -16.60 8.62 19.81
N GLN A 182 -17.85 8.88 20.21
CA GLN A 182 -18.75 9.80 19.50
C GLN A 182 -18.12 11.17 19.28
N ASN A 183 -18.18 11.67 18.04
CA ASN A 183 -17.63 12.97 17.62
C ASN A 183 -16.11 13.12 17.89
N ALA A 184 -15.37 12.04 18.10
CA ALA A 184 -13.92 12.08 18.22
C ALA A 184 -13.29 11.89 16.84
N PRO A 185 -12.50 12.86 16.34
CA PRO A 185 -11.71 12.64 15.14
C PRO A 185 -10.46 11.81 15.47
N THR A 186 -10.21 10.81 14.64
CA THR A 186 -9.01 9.97 14.66
C THR A 186 -8.33 10.07 13.31
N THR A 187 -7.00 10.07 13.30
CA THR A 187 -6.22 10.03 12.06
C THR A 187 -5.33 8.80 12.06
N ILE A 188 -5.39 8.02 10.98
CA ILE A 188 -4.43 6.95 10.69
C ILE A 188 -3.48 7.48 9.63
N ASP A 189 -2.24 7.75 10.04
CA ASP A 189 -1.20 8.24 9.13
C ASP A 189 -0.41 7.07 8.55
N LEU A 190 -0.46 6.91 7.24
CA LEU A 190 0.32 5.92 6.51
C LEU A 190 1.59 6.55 5.95
N GLN A 191 2.64 5.75 5.87
CA GLN A 191 3.90 6.14 5.27
C GLN A 191 4.30 5.18 4.15
N VAL A 192 4.90 5.74 3.12
CA VAL A 192 5.55 5.01 2.03
C VAL A 192 7.05 4.95 2.31
N HIS A 193 7.55 3.73 2.51
CA HIS A 193 8.94 3.37 2.75
C HIS A 193 9.54 2.66 1.52
N ALA A 194 9.84 3.41 0.46
CA ALA A 194 10.43 2.86 -0.76
C ALA A 194 11.80 2.21 -0.52
N GLU A 195 12.53 2.64 0.52
CA GLU A 195 13.78 2.00 0.97
C GLU A 195 13.58 0.56 1.44
N ALA A 196 12.36 0.17 1.83
CA ALA A 196 12.05 -1.19 2.26
C ALA A 196 12.32 -2.22 1.16
N LEU A 197 12.31 -1.81 -0.12
CA LEU A 197 12.68 -2.65 -1.26
C LEU A 197 14.16 -3.09 -1.26
N PHE A 198 14.99 -2.47 -0.42
CA PHE A 198 16.42 -2.73 -0.33
C PHE A 198 16.81 -3.30 1.03
N HIS A 199 15.84 -3.74 1.83
CA HIS A 199 16.11 -4.41 3.10
C HIS A 199 16.68 -5.81 2.84
N ASP A 200 17.65 -6.23 3.66
CA ASP A 200 18.20 -7.59 3.62
C ASP A 200 17.40 -8.62 4.43
N ARG A 201 16.35 -8.17 5.13
CA ARG A 201 15.40 -8.98 5.92
C ARG A 201 13.96 -8.49 5.78
N LEU A 202 13.00 -9.39 6.04
CA LEU A 202 11.57 -9.04 6.06
C LEU A 202 11.13 -8.32 7.33
N ASP A 203 11.77 -8.64 8.47
CA ASP A 203 11.53 -7.95 9.73
C ASP A 203 12.19 -6.57 9.67
N PRO A 204 11.41 -5.48 9.68
CA PRO A 204 11.96 -4.13 9.59
C PRO A 204 12.81 -3.73 10.80
N ASP A 205 12.65 -4.35 11.97
CA ASP A 205 13.42 -4.03 13.17
C ASP A 205 14.82 -4.65 13.12
N GLU A 206 15.01 -5.70 12.33
CA GLU A 206 16.31 -6.37 12.12
C GLU A 206 16.93 -6.06 10.75
N ALA A 207 16.17 -5.47 9.84
CA ALA A 207 16.59 -5.21 8.48
C ALA A 207 17.65 -4.11 8.38
N THR A 208 18.58 -4.30 7.45
CA THR A 208 19.54 -3.29 7.01
C THR A 208 19.33 -3.00 5.53
N VAL A 209 19.37 -1.72 5.15
CA VAL A 209 19.31 -1.31 3.74
C VAL A 209 20.63 -1.65 3.04
N ARG A 210 20.59 -2.46 1.98
CA ARG A 210 21.72 -2.90 1.16
C ARG A 210 21.40 -2.82 -0.33
N PHE A 211 22.39 -2.50 -1.14
CA PHE A 211 22.22 -2.40 -2.60
C PHE A 211 23.22 -3.24 -3.38
N ASP A 212 24.28 -3.79 -2.76
CA ASP A 212 25.27 -4.63 -3.44
C ASP A 212 24.65 -5.84 -4.16
N PRO A 213 23.75 -6.63 -3.55
CA PRO A 213 23.12 -7.75 -4.25
C PRO A 213 22.29 -7.32 -5.47
N ILE A 214 21.68 -6.14 -5.39
CA ILE A 214 20.84 -5.57 -6.45
C ILE A 214 21.71 -5.00 -7.57
N ALA A 215 22.78 -4.27 -7.22
CA ALA A 215 23.75 -3.76 -8.19
C ALA A 215 24.49 -4.87 -8.94
N ALA A 216 24.74 -6.01 -8.29
CA ALA A 216 25.41 -7.16 -8.86
C ALA A 216 24.52 -7.97 -9.82
N ALA A 217 23.20 -7.78 -9.77
CA ALA A 217 22.25 -8.41 -10.69
C ALA A 217 22.30 -7.82 -12.10
N ASP A 218 22.73 -6.56 -12.22
CA ASP A 218 22.85 -5.83 -13.49
C ASP A 218 23.72 -6.58 -14.51
N ASP A 219 23.22 -6.72 -15.73
CA ASP A 219 23.88 -7.42 -16.83
C ASP A 219 25.00 -6.62 -17.52
N GLY A 220 25.24 -5.39 -17.04
CA GLY A 220 26.27 -4.48 -17.52
C GLY A 220 25.73 -3.21 -18.20
N ASP A 221 24.41 -3.07 -18.37
CA ASP A 221 23.81 -1.89 -19.00
C ASP A 221 23.59 -0.69 -18.05
N GLY A 222 23.72 -0.89 -16.73
CA GLY A 222 23.54 0.14 -15.71
C GLY A 222 22.08 0.33 -15.24
N VAL A 223 21.15 -0.52 -15.68
CA VAL A 223 19.73 -0.52 -15.31
C VAL A 223 19.39 -1.86 -14.67
N VAL A 224 19.14 -1.85 -13.35
CA VAL A 224 18.68 -3.06 -12.66
C VAL A 224 17.17 -3.24 -12.88
N THR A 225 16.81 -4.35 -13.51
CA THR A 225 15.44 -4.76 -13.86
C THR A 225 14.92 -5.83 -12.91
N LEU A 226 13.59 -6.06 -12.89
CA LEU A 226 13.03 -7.16 -12.09
C LEU A 226 13.44 -8.52 -12.66
N GLU A 227 13.58 -8.62 -13.98
CA GLU A 227 14.04 -9.79 -14.72
C GLU A 227 15.43 -10.23 -14.27
N GLU A 228 16.39 -9.31 -14.19
CA GLU A 228 17.74 -9.62 -13.69
C GLU A 228 17.75 -10.10 -12.24
N LEU A 229 16.90 -9.53 -11.38
CA LEU A 229 16.77 -10.01 -10.00
C LEU A 229 16.28 -11.47 -9.95
N THR A 230 15.53 -11.94 -10.95
CA THR A 230 15.12 -13.35 -11.04
C THR A 230 16.26 -14.30 -11.42
N GLU A 231 17.38 -13.78 -11.92
CA GLU A 231 18.54 -14.59 -12.28
C GLU A 231 19.53 -14.75 -11.11
N VAL A 232 19.35 -14.00 -10.00
CA VAL A 232 20.20 -14.09 -8.81
C VAL A 232 19.61 -15.09 -7.81
N PRO A 233 20.26 -16.25 -7.54
CA PRO A 233 19.80 -17.18 -6.52
C PRO A 233 19.81 -16.54 -5.13
N LEU A 234 18.80 -16.81 -4.29
CA LEU A 234 18.73 -16.23 -2.94
C LEU A 234 19.91 -16.61 -2.06
N ALA A 235 20.45 -17.82 -2.24
CA ALA A 235 21.64 -18.27 -1.52
C ALA A 235 22.88 -17.40 -1.78
N ASP A 236 22.93 -16.72 -2.94
CA ASP A 236 24.05 -15.90 -3.38
C ASP A 236 23.85 -14.42 -3.02
N ALA A 237 22.60 -13.99 -2.78
CA ALA A 237 22.25 -12.58 -2.52
C ALA A 237 22.60 -12.08 -1.10
N ALA A 238 23.16 -12.94 -0.23
CA ALA A 238 23.51 -12.62 1.15
C ALA A 238 22.37 -11.98 1.98
N VAL A 239 21.11 -12.26 1.61
CA VAL A 239 19.92 -11.85 2.36
C VAL A 239 19.61 -12.87 3.44
N THR A 240 19.04 -12.43 4.56
CA THR A 240 18.61 -13.32 5.65
C THR A 240 17.10 -13.20 5.81
N PHE A 241 16.39 -14.31 5.75
CA PHE A 241 14.98 -14.36 6.08
C PHE A 241 14.69 -15.67 6.79
N ASP A 242 13.70 -15.63 7.68
CA ASP A 242 13.21 -16.85 8.28
C ASP A 242 12.51 -17.68 7.22
N VAL A 243 13.05 -18.87 6.95
CA VAL A 243 12.44 -19.83 6.03
C VAL A 243 11.25 -20.46 6.75
N ASP A 244 10.11 -19.81 6.64
CA ASP A 244 8.81 -20.35 7.02
C ASP A 244 8.08 -20.99 5.83
N ALA A 245 6.86 -21.44 6.06
CA ALA A 245 6.06 -22.06 5.01
C ALA A 245 5.72 -21.10 3.85
N GLU A 246 5.71 -19.78 4.09
CA GLU A 246 5.38 -18.74 3.11
C GLU A 246 6.56 -18.42 2.18
N THR A 247 7.79 -18.51 2.71
CA THR A 247 9.03 -18.18 1.99
C THR A 247 9.73 -19.37 1.36
N LYS A 248 9.33 -20.61 1.69
CA LYS A 248 9.94 -21.86 1.18
C LYS A 248 10.02 -21.97 -0.35
N ASP A 249 9.13 -21.28 -1.06
CA ASP A 249 9.04 -21.33 -2.53
C ASP A 249 9.86 -20.21 -3.21
N TRP A 250 10.47 -19.31 -2.45
CA TRP A 250 11.26 -18.21 -2.99
C TRP A 250 12.65 -18.74 -3.35
N LYS A 251 13.09 -18.45 -4.58
CA LYS A 251 14.36 -18.99 -5.12
C LYS A 251 15.34 -17.90 -5.50
N THR A 252 14.83 -16.72 -5.81
CA THR A 252 15.59 -15.66 -6.45
C THR A 252 15.51 -14.36 -5.65
N LEU A 253 16.49 -13.47 -5.79
CA LEU A 253 16.43 -12.13 -5.19
C LEU A 253 15.16 -11.40 -5.64
N GLY A 254 14.75 -11.62 -6.90
CA GLY A 254 13.48 -11.15 -7.43
C GLY A 254 12.27 -11.63 -6.62
N ASP A 255 12.18 -12.91 -6.24
CA ASP A 255 11.10 -13.41 -5.38
C ASP A 255 11.06 -12.67 -4.04
N PHE A 256 12.22 -12.46 -3.42
CA PHE A 256 12.31 -11.77 -2.13
C PHE A 256 11.89 -10.30 -2.22
N VAL A 257 12.39 -9.57 -3.23
CA VAL A 257 11.99 -8.17 -3.48
C VAL A 257 10.50 -8.08 -3.80
N TYR A 258 10.00 -8.93 -4.70
CA TYR A 258 8.64 -8.82 -5.23
C TYR A 258 7.55 -9.36 -4.29
N ARG A 259 7.81 -10.46 -3.59
CA ARG A 259 6.81 -11.12 -2.73
C ARG A 259 6.99 -10.75 -1.27
N GLY A 260 8.22 -10.48 -0.85
CA GLY A 260 8.55 -10.15 0.53
C GLY A 260 8.53 -8.65 0.79
N LEU A 261 9.42 -7.92 0.14
CA LEU A 261 9.67 -6.51 0.45
C LEU A 261 8.60 -5.58 -0.13
N PHE A 262 8.15 -5.80 -1.36
CA PHE A 262 7.16 -4.95 -2.03
C PHE A 262 5.88 -4.72 -1.21
N PRO A 263 5.22 -5.77 -0.65
CA PRO A 263 4.04 -5.55 0.19
C PRO A 263 4.28 -4.65 1.41
N ARG A 264 5.52 -4.59 1.91
CA ARG A 264 5.92 -3.89 3.14
C ARG A 264 6.21 -2.40 2.96
N ILE A 265 6.06 -1.86 1.75
CA ILE A 265 6.38 -0.46 1.46
C ILE A 265 5.38 0.49 2.16
N VAL A 266 4.11 0.14 2.25
CA VAL A 266 3.10 0.98 2.93
C VAL A 266 2.93 0.50 4.37
N ARG A 267 3.08 1.41 5.33
CA ARG A 267 2.98 1.09 6.77
C ARG A 267 2.18 2.15 7.53
N PRO A 268 1.49 1.80 8.62
CA PRO A 268 0.94 2.78 9.54
C PRO A 268 2.05 3.42 10.38
N GLY A 269 2.19 4.74 10.35
CA GLY A 269 3.20 5.47 11.11
C GLY A 269 4.65 5.02 10.86
N ASP A 270 5.53 5.28 11.83
CA ASP A 270 6.95 4.90 11.73
C ASP A 270 7.19 3.43 12.14
N ARG A 271 6.33 2.87 12.98
CA ARG A 271 6.50 1.54 13.61
C ARG A 271 5.26 0.65 13.57
N GLY A 272 4.20 1.10 12.91
CA GLY A 272 3.03 0.26 12.76
C GLY A 272 3.30 -0.88 11.80
N THR A 273 2.60 -1.97 12.02
CA THR A 273 2.71 -3.19 11.22
C THR A 273 1.33 -3.63 10.80
N CYS A 274 1.24 -4.36 9.69
CA CYS A 274 0.01 -5.05 9.29
C CYS A 274 0.39 -6.46 8.87
N THR A 275 -0.53 -7.40 9.05
CA THR A 275 -0.45 -8.67 8.36
C THR A 275 -0.74 -8.40 6.88
N MET A 276 0.13 -8.88 5.99
CA MET A 276 -0.04 -8.67 4.55
C MET A 276 -0.42 -9.97 3.87
N ALA A 277 -1.44 -9.93 3.03
CA ALA A 277 -1.80 -11.06 2.18
C ALA A 277 -1.80 -10.61 0.72
N THR A 278 -1.20 -11.42 -0.16
CA THR A 278 -1.31 -11.24 -1.61
C THR A 278 -2.24 -12.31 -2.16
N THR A 279 -3.26 -11.92 -2.93
CA THR A 279 -4.17 -12.88 -3.57
C THR A 279 -3.80 -13.08 -5.03
N ARG A 280 -3.34 -14.28 -5.39
CA ARG A 280 -3.24 -14.68 -6.81
C ARG A 280 -4.64 -14.97 -7.35
N ARG A 281 -4.95 -14.50 -8.57
CA ARG A 281 -6.15 -14.95 -9.29
C ARG A 281 -6.05 -16.48 -9.50
N GLY A 282 -6.81 -17.25 -8.72
CA GLY A 282 -6.99 -18.70 -8.92
C GLY A 282 -6.37 -19.63 -7.86
N GLY A 283 -5.73 -19.10 -6.82
CA GLY A 283 -5.28 -19.89 -5.67
C GLY A 283 -5.86 -19.28 -4.39
N GLY A 284 -6.37 -20.12 -3.49
CA GLY A 284 -6.87 -19.68 -2.18
C GLY A 284 -5.79 -18.92 -1.37
N PRO A 285 -6.19 -18.30 -0.24
CA PRO A 285 -5.27 -17.56 0.62
C PRO A 285 -4.03 -18.41 0.96
N MET A 286 -2.84 -17.79 0.93
CA MET A 286 -1.66 -18.37 1.57
C MET A 286 -1.92 -18.33 3.09
N HIS A 287 -1.95 -19.51 3.70
CA HIS A 287 -2.05 -19.74 5.15
C HIS A 287 -0.77 -20.40 5.63
#